data_AF-A0A4Q2YPC2-F1
#
_entry.id   AF-A0A4Q2YPC2-F1
#
_cell.length_a   1.000
_cell.length_b   1.000
_cell.length_c   1.000
_cell.angle_alpha   90.00
_cell.angle_beta   90.00
_cell.angle_gamma   90.00
#
_symmetry.space_group_name_H-M   'P 1'
#
loop_
_entity.id
_entity.type
_entity.pdbx_description
1 polymer ?
#
loop_
_entity_poly.entity_id
_entity_poly.type
_entity_poly.pdbx_seq_one_letter_code
_entity_poly.pdbx_strand_id
1 'polypeptide(L)'
;AAKVGDSVLLDPAHPPVTLNCEVRIFDFSGHSTRTHIADYIEKVAPKKTFLVHGDDGAVEWFREEIKRRLPSTEVIVPEPGVEYEI
;
A
#
# COMPACT_ATOMS: atom_id res chain seq x y z
N ALA A 1 10.31 -10.90 -14.07
CA ALA A 1 9.05 -10.94 -14.85
C ALA A 1 9.16 -12.03 -15.91
N ALA A 2 8.05 -12.65 -16.26
CA ALA A 2 7.98 -13.61 -17.37
C ALA A 2 8.34 -12.92 -18.70
N LYS A 3 8.86 -13.70 -19.66
CA LYS A 3 9.24 -13.27 -21.01
C LYS A 3 8.28 -13.84 -22.03
N VAL A 4 8.25 -13.24 -23.22
CA VAL A 4 7.49 -13.79 -24.36
C VAL A 4 7.97 -15.21 -24.63
N GLY A 5 7.02 -16.15 -24.72
CA GLY A 5 7.25 -17.58 -24.84
C GLY A 5 7.16 -18.37 -23.53
N ASP A 6 7.24 -17.71 -22.37
CA ASP A 6 7.12 -18.40 -21.08
C ASP A 6 5.70 -18.92 -20.86
N SER A 7 5.58 -20.06 -20.18
CA SER A 7 4.31 -20.60 -19.70
C SER A 7 3.97 -19.98 -18.33
N VAL A 8 2.83 -19.28 -18.24
CA VAL A 8 2.42 -18.50 -17.07
C VAL A 8 1.14 -19.08 -16.49
N LEU A 9 1.16 -19.41 -15.19
CA LEU A 9 -0.05 -19.79 -14.46
C LEU A 9 -0.78 -18.54 -14.00
N LEU A 10 -1.95 -18.27 -14.57
CA LEU A 10 -2.79 -17.12 -14.20
C LEU A 10 -3.81 -17.47 -13.12
N ASP A 11 -4.36 -18.68 -13.20
CA ASP A 11 -5.38 -19.20 -12.29
C ASP A 11 -5.07 -20.68 -12.01
N PRO A 12 -4.90 -21.09 -10.73
CA PRO A 12 -4.67 -22.48 -10.36
C PRO A 12 -5.73 -23.47 -10.84
N ALA A 13 -6.95 -23.00 -11.13
CA ALA A 13 -8.02 -23.85 -11.65
C ALA A 13 -7.83 -24.27 -13.12
N HIS A 14 -6.87 -23.66 -13.84
CA HIS A 14 -6.67 -23.85 -15.27
C HIS A 14 -5.21 -24.18 -15.60
N PRO A 15 -4.93 -24.86 -16.74
CA PRO A 15 -3.57 -25.05 -17.21
C PRO A 15 -2.85 -23.71 -17.49
N PRO A 16 -1.51 -23.66 -17.29
CA PRO A 16 -0.71 -22.50 -17.68
C PRO A 16 -0.86 -22.11 -19.15
N VAL A 17 -0.75 -20.82 -19.44
CA VAL A 17 -0.88 -20.24 -20.79
C VAL A 17 0.43 -19.59 -21.25
N THR A 18 0.73 -19.66 -22.54
CA THR A 18 1.94 -19.04 -23.10
C THR A 18 1.81 -17.52 -23.20
N LEU A 19 2.81 -16.78 -22.72
CA LEU A 19 2.89 -15.33 -22.88
C LEU A 19 3.29 -14.96 -24.32
N ASN A 20 2.35 -14.51 -25.14
CA ASN A 20 2.59 -14.23 -26.57
C ASN A 20 2.90 -12.77 -26.89
N CYS A 21 2.48 -11.83 -26.05
CA CYS A 21 2.61 -10.40 -26.30
C CYS A 21 3.55 -9.72 -25.31
N GLU A 22 4.03 -8.54 -25.71
CA GLU A 22 4.77 -7.66 -24.82
C GLU A 22 3.88 -7.18 -23.67
N VAL A 23 4.41 -7.26 -22.45
CA VAL A 23 3.77 -6.73 -21.25
C VAL A 23 4.57 -5.53 -20.75
N ARG A 24 3.87 -4.42 -20.56
CA ARG A 24 4.41 -3.20 -19.95
C ARG A 24 3.49 -2.78 -18.81
N ILE A 25 4.11 -2.25 -17.75
CA ILE A 25 3.40 -1.68 -16.61
C ILE A 25 3.61 -0.17 -16.67
N PHE A 26 2.51 0.57 -16.73
CA PHE A 26 2.52 2.02 -16.62
C PHE A 26 1.68 2.38 -15.40
N ASP A 27 2.25 3.15 -14.47
CA ASP A 27 1.55 3.59 -13.27
C ASP A 27 0.88 4.94 -13.53
N PHE A 28 -0.43 4.91 -13.71
CA PHE A 28 -1.31 6.08 -13.79
C PHE A 28 -2.36 6.03 -12.67
N SER A 29 -1.95 5.62 -11.47
CA SER A 29 -2.87 5.37 -10.36
C SER A 29 -3.64 6.59 -9.86
N GLY A 30 -3.15 7.80 -10.11
CA GLY A 30 -3.72 9.03 -9.52
C GLY A 30 -3.52 9.14 -8.00
N HIS A 31 -2.86 8.17 -7.38
CA HIS A 31 -2.52 8.20 -5.96
C HIS A 31 -1.32 9.13 -5.72
N SER A 32 -1.30 9.75 -4.54
CA SER A 32 -0.11 10.47 -4.07
C SER A 32 1.01 9.47 -3.80
N THR A 33 2.25 9.92 -4.00
CA THR A 33 3.41 9.13 -3.59
C THR A 33 3.41 8.96 -2.07
N ARG A 34 4.05 7.89 -1.61
CA ARG A 34 4.21 7.59 -0.18
C ARG A 34 4.80 8.76 0.60
N THR A 35 5.81 9.43 0.04
CA THR A 35 6.46 10.61 0.65
C THR A 35 5.49 11.78 0.77
N HIS A 36 4.72 12.09 -0.27
CA HIS A 36 3.75 13.20 -0.21
C HIS A 36 2.65 12.96 0.83
N ILE A 37 2.21 11.72 1.02
CA ILE A 37 1.26 11.38 2.07
C ILE A 37 1.89 11.60 3.46
N ALA A 38 3.14 11.17 3.66
CA ALA A 38 3.85 11.40 4.93
C ALA A 38 4.05 12.90 5.22
N ASP A 39 4.43 13.67 4.22
CA ASP A 39 4.59 15.13 4.32
C ASP A 39 3.25 15.81 4.63
N TYR A 40 2.14 15.32 4.07
CA TYR A 40 0.81 15.82 4.37
C TYR A 40 0.40 15.54 5.82
N ILE A 41 0.64 14.33 6.32
CA ILE A 41 0.36 13.95 7.71
C ILE A 41 1.19 14.83 8.68
N GLU A 42 2.47 15.01 8.39
CA GLU A 42 3.35 15.91 9.17
C GLU A 42 2.82 17.35 9.19
N LYS A 43 2.40 17.86 8.02
CA LYS A 43 1.87 19.21 7.89
C LYS A 43 0.60 19.46 8.71
N VAL A 44 -0.31 18.49 8.78
CA VAL A 44 -1.58 18.64 9.52
C VAL A 44 -1.46 18.26 11.00
N ALA A 45 -0.36 17.59 11.39
CA ALA A 45 0.00 17.24 12.77
C ALA A 45 -1.18 16.70 13.62
N PRO A 46 -1.82 15.60 13.19
CA PRO A 46 -3.01 15.07 13.85
C PRO A 46 -2.66 14.45 15.21
N LYS A 47 -3.63 14.45 16.15
CA LYS A 47 -3.47 13.71 17.41
C LYS A 47 -3.50 12.19 17.22
N LYS A 48 -4.37 11.73 16.32
CA LYS A 48 -4.56 10.32 15.96
C LYS A 48 -4.55 10.17 14.43
N THR A 49 -3.84 9.17 13.91
CA THR A 49 -3.82 8.82 12.49
C THR A 49 -4.25 7.36 12.32
N PHE A 50 -5.33 7.15 11.58
CA PHE A 50 -5.77 5.82 11.19
C PHE A 50 -5.17 5.46 9.82
N LEU A 51 -4.43 4.35 9.76
CA LEU A 51 -3.86 3.82 8.52
C LEU A 51 -4.78 2.72 7.99
N VAL A 52 -5.46 3.00 6.88
CA VAL A 52 -6.40 2.09 6.21
C VAL A 52 -5.99 1.89 4.76
N HIS A 53 -6.49 0.82 4.13
CA HIS A 53 -6.27 0.53 2.71
C HIS A 53 -4.78 0.57 2.29
N GLY A 54 -4.06 -0.51 2.56
CA GLY A 54 -2.69 -0.72 2.13
C GLY A 54 -2.25 -2.14 2.47
N ASP A 55 -1.20 -2.63 1.83
CA ASP A 55 -0.56 -3.87 2.26
C ASP A 55 0.19 -3.66 3.59
N ASP A 56 0.45 -4.75 4.31
CA ASP A 56 1.09 -4.73 5.63
C ASP A 56 2.44 -3.99 5.62
N GLY A 57 3.20 -4.11 4.52
CA GLY A 57 4.50 -3.44 4.38
C GLY A 57 4.37 -1.92 4.24
N ALA A 58 3.38 -1.46 3.47
CA ALA A 58 3.10 -0.03 3.36
C ALA A 58 2.59 0.55 4.69
N VAL A 59 1.71 -0.17 5.38
CA VAL A 59 1.17 0.24 6.68
C VAL A 59 2.28 0.37 7.72
N GLU A 60 3.16 -0.63 7.82
CA GLU A 60 4.26 -0.60 8.78
C GLU A 60 5.25 0.53 8.48
N TRP A 61 5.53 0.79 7.20
CA TRP A 61 6.36 1.92 6.81
C TRP A 61 5.78 3.26 7.30
N PHE A 62 4.47 3.48 7.12
CA PHE A 62 3.83 4.71 7.59
C PHE A 62 3.80 4.80 9.12
N ARG A 63 3.58 3.67 9.80
CA ARG A 63 3.61 3.61 11.27
C ARG A 63 4.94 4.12 11.82
N GLU A 64 6.05 3.63 11.28
CA GLU A 64 7.38 4.04 11.71
C GLU A 64 7.72 5.47 11.29
N GLU A 65 7.35 5.88 10.08
CA GLU A 65 7.63 7.23 9.60
C GLU A 65 6.85 8.30 10.37
N ILE A 66 5.58 8.03 10.70
CA ILE A 66 4.77 8.95 11.51
C ILE A 66 5.31 9.02 12.94
N LYS A 67 5.64 7.89 13.59
CA LYS A 67 6.28 7.92 14.92
C LYS A 67 7.58 8.71 14.93
N ARG A 68 8.38 8.63 13.85
CA ARG A 68 9.64 9.35 13.71
C ARG A 68 9.43 10.86 13.56
N ARG A 69 8.47 11.30 12.75
CA ARG A 69 8.20 12.72 12.46
C ARG A 69 7.32 13.39 13.51
N LEU A 70 6.33 12.66 14.00
CA LEU A 70 5.30 13.10 14.94
C LEU A 70 5.19 12.11 16.12
N PRO A 71 6.15 12.09 17.05
CA PRO A 71 6.18 11.11 18.14
C PRO A 71 4.99 11.22 19.11
N SER A 72 4.26 12.34 19.10
CA SER A 72 3.04 12.52 19.90
C SER A 72 1.76 12.08 19.18
N THR A 73 1.82 11.75 17.89
CA THR A 73 0.67 11.24 17.15
C THR A 73 0.49 9.76 17.44
N GLU A 74 -0.70 9.39 17.89
CA GLU A 74 -1.09 7.99 18.01
C GLU A 74 -1.39 7.42 16.62
N VAL A 75 -0.74 6.31 16.27
CA VAL A 75 -0.97 5.62 14.99
C VAL A 75 -1.80 4.37 15.23
N ILE A 76 -2.95 4.29 14.57
CA ILE A 76 -3.92 3.21 14.71
C ILE A 76 -4.05 2.48 13.37
N VAL A 77 -3.88 1.16 13.38
CA VAL A 77 -4.24 0.30 12.24
C VAL A 77 -5.50 -0.45 12.66
N PRO A 78 -6.66 -0.06 12.13
CA PRO A 78 -7.93 -0.59 12.64
C PRO A 78 -8.15 -2.03 12.18
N GLU A 79 -8.71 -2.83 13.07
CA GLU A 79 -9.19 -4.17 12.77
C GLU A 79 -10.64 -4.10 12.23
N PRO A 80 -11.00 -4.90 11.20
CA PRO A 80 -12.35 -4.92 10.67
C PRO A 80 -13.40 -5.23 11.75
N GLY A 81 -14.41 -4.36 11.87
CA GLY A 81 -15.53 -4.53 12.81
C GLY A 81 -15.26 -4.07 14.25
N VAL A 82 -14.08 -3.51 14.54
CA VAL A 82 -13.76 -2.93 15.84
C VAL A 82 -14.10 -1.43 15.85
N GLU A 83 -14.73 -0.97 16.94
CA GLU A 83 -15.02 0.45 17.16
C GLU A 83 -13.86 1.14 17.89
N TYR A 84 -13.58 2.39 17.50
CA TYR A 84 -12.49 3.20 18.07
C TYR A 84 -13.00 4.58 18.49
N GLU A 85 -12.64 5.03 19.68
CA GLU A 85 -12.92 6.39 20.15
C GLU A 85 -11.90 7.39 19.59
N ILE A 86 -12.38 8.55 19.13
CA ILE A 86 -11.57 9.61 18.50
C ILE A 86 -11.24 10.69 19.53
#